data_AF-A0A950JZB7-F1
#
_entry.id   AF-A0A950JZB7-F1
#
_cell.length_a   1.000
_cell.length_b   1.000
_cell.length_c   1.000
_cell.angle_alpha   90.00
_cell.angle_beta   90.00
_cell.angle_gamma   90.00
#
_symmetry.space_group_name_H-M   'P 1'
#
loop_
_entity.id
_entity.type
_entity.pdbx_description
1 polymer ?
#
loop_
_entity_poly.entity_id
_entity_poly.type
_entity_poly.pdbx_seq_one_letter_code
_entity_poly.pdbx_strand_id
1 'polypeptide(L)' 'WGFELRDLFTIYPNFEDSQDFQFRNEATLGTALGGGWDLLGGVITEYDRTPTPGLNRKDDTYFIGLGYTF' A
#
# COMPACT_ATOMS: atom_id res chain seq x y z
N TRP A 1 18.81 -13.88 -9.10
CA TRP A 1 17.97 -13.75 -7.90
C TRP A 1 18.12 -12.33 -7.41
N GLY A 2 17.17 -11.47 -7.79
CA GLY A 2 17.18 -10.05 -7.44
C GLY A 2 15.95 -9.75 -6.59
N PHE A 3 16.12 -8.89 -5.60
CA PHE A 3 15.02 -8.31 -4.86
C PHE A 3 14.52 -7.08 -5.61
N GLU A 4 13.20 -6.94 -5.73
CA GLU A 4 12.55 -5.73 -6.24
C GLU A 4 11.90 -5.00 -5.08
N LEU A 5 12.28 -3.74 -4.86
CA LEU A 5 11.66 -2.87 -3.88
C LEU A 5 10.81 -1.83 -4.61
N ARG A 6 9.54 -1.71 -4.22
CA ARG A 6 8.62 -0.70 -4.75
C ARG A 6 7.91 0.00 -3.62
N ASP A 7 8.02 1.32 -3.61
CA ASP A 7 7.28 2.20 -2.70
C ASP A 7 6.40 3.14 -3.52
N LEU A 8 5.14 3.28 -3.11
CA LEU A 8 4.18 4.19 -3.72
C LEU A 8 3.50 5.00 -2.61
N PHE A 9 3.53 6.32 -2.77
CA PHE A 9 2.90 7.25 -1.85
C PHE A 9 1.86 8.09 -2.60
N THR A 10 0.63 8.11 -2.10
CA THR A 10 -0.48 8.86 -2.70
C THR A 10 -1.21 9.67 -1.64
N ILE A 11 -1.49 10.93 -1.95
CA ILE A 11 -2.31 11.83 -1.13
C ILE A 11 -3.56 12.18 -1.94
N TYR A 12 -4.72 12.05 -1.31
CA TYR A 12 -6.01 12.47 -1.85
C TYR A 12 -6.51 13.67 -1.03
N PRO A 13 -6.34 14.91 -1.52
CA PRO A 13 -6.85 16.08 -0.84
C PRO A 13 -8.37 16.22 -1.07
N ASN A 14 -9.10 16.71 -0.07
CA ASN A 14 -10.44 17.25 -0.27
C ASN A 14 -10.33 18.77 -0.54
N PHE A 15 -10.91 19.23 -1.65
CA PHE A 15 -10.86 20.65 -2.06
C PHE A 15 -12.02 21.48 -1.49
N GLU A 16 -13.04 20.84 -0.93
CA GLU A 16 -14.18 21.49 -0.27
C GLU A 16 -13.90 21.72 1.22
N ASP A 17 -13.20 20.78 1.86
CA ASP A 17 -12.71 20.91 3.23
C ASP A 17 -11.20 20.63 3.29
N SER A 18 -10.41 21.69 3.42
CA SER A 18 -8.95 21.60 3.52
C SER A 18 -8.43 20.75 4.71
N GLN A 19 -9.28 20.43 5.69
CA GLN A 19 -8.91 19.56 6.80
C GLN A 19 -9.19 18.08 6.52
N ASP A 20 -9.97 17.76 5.50
CA ASP A 20 -10.23 16.39 5.06
C ASP A 20 -9.17 15.96 4.05
N PHE A 21 -8.41 14.93 4.42
CA PHE A 21 -7.41 14.35 3.54
C PHE A 21 -7.26 12.86 3.84
N GLN A 22 -6.92 12.12 2.78
CA GLN A 22 -6.54 10.73 2.88
C GLN A 22 -5.11 10.55 2.39
N PHE A 23 -4.33 9.75 3.09
CA PHE A 23 -3.03 9.31 2.59
C PHE A 23 -2.96 7.78 2.54
N ARG A 24 -2.24 7.30 1.53
CA ARG A 24 -1.92 5.89 1.36
C ARG A 24 -0.45 5.73 1.03
N ASN A 25 0.23 4.88 1.78
CA ASN A 25 1.56 4.40 1.47
C ASN A 25 1.52 2.88 1.22
N GLU A 26 2.20 2.43 0.19
CA GLU A 26 2.31 1.02 -0.17
C GLU A 26 3.78 0.67 -0.40
N ALA A 27 4.32 -0.18 0.47
CA ALA A 27 5.69 -0.65 0.41
C ALA A 27 5.71 -2.14 0.12
N THR A 28 6.45 -2.52 -0.92
CA THR A 28 6.44 -3.88 -1.47
C THR A 28 7.86 -4.38 -1.71
N LEU A 29 8.07 -5.66 -1.41
CA LEU A 29 9.30 -6.40 -1.67
C LEU A 29 8.96 -7.67 -2.47
N GLY A 30 9.54 -7.78 -3.66
CA GLY A 30 9.43 -8.93 -4.55
C GLY A 30 10.74 -9.71 -4.66
N THR A 31 10.65 -11.00 -4.94
CA THR A 31 11.78 -11.83 -5.33
C THR A 31 11.35 -12.89 -6.34
N ALA A 32 12.17 -13.08 -7.37
CA ALA A 32 11.99 -14.17 -8.31
C ALA A 32 12.33 -15.51 -7.62
N LEU A 33 11.40 -16.47 -7.67
CA LEU A 33 11.60 -17.85 -7.20
C LEU A 33 12.13 -18.77 -8.31
N GLY A 34 12.15 -18.29 -9.56
CA GLY A 34 12.63 -19.03 -10.72
C GLY A 34 11.53 -19.84 -11.41
N GLY A 35 11.80 -20.30 -12.64
CA GLY A 35 10.82 -21.05 -13.43
C GLY A 35 9.53 -20.28 -13.74
N GLY A 36 9.60 -18.94 -13.82
CA GLY A 36 8.45 -18.07 -14.04
C GLY A 36 7.68 -17.68 -12.77
N TRP A 37 8.09 -18.16 -11.58
CA TRP A 37 7.44 -17.83 -10.31
C TRP A 37 8.08 -16.62 -9.62
N ASP A 38 7.23 -15.79 -9.03
CA ASP A 38 7.60 -14.62 -8.25
C ASP A 38 6.84 -14.61 -6.90
N LEU A 39 7.53 -14.27 -5.82
CA LEU A 39 6.96 -14.03 -4.51
C LEU A 39 6.97 -12.54 -4.21
N LEU A 40 5.83 -12.02 -3.76
CA LEU A 40 5.65 -10.62 -3.40
C LEU A 40 5.15 -10.54 -1.96
N GLY A 41 5.71 -9.66 -1.15
CA GLY A 41 5.19 -9.31 0.17
C GLY A 41 5.14 -7.79 0.33
N GLY A 42 4.16 -7.29 1.06
CA GLY A 42 4.03 -5.85 1.24
C GLY A 42 3.14 -5.42 2.39
N VAL A 43 3.17 -4.13 2.65
CA VAL A 43 2.32 -3.43 3.60
C VAL A 43 1.69 -2.21 2.93
N ILE A 44 0.42 -2.00 3.22
CA ILE A 44 -0.34 -0.82 2.83
C ILE A 44 -0.74 -0.11 4.13
N THR A 45 -0.27 1.11 4.31
CA THR A 45 -0.71 1.99 5.40
C THR A 45 -1.65 3.04 4.84
N GLU A 46 -2.88 3.03 5.33
CA GLU A 46 -3.93 3.98 4.96
C GLU A 46 -4.29 4.83 6.17
N TYR A 47 -4.49 6.12 5.93
CA TYR A 47 -4.96 7.04 6.95
C TYR A 47 -6.04 7.94 6.38
N ASP A 48 -7.10 8.04 7.16
CA ASP A 48 -8.25 8.86 6.88
C ASP A 48 -8.51 9.77 8.09
N ARG A 49 -8.48 11.08 7.83
CA ARG A 49 -8.70 12.11 8.84
C ARG A 49 -10.18 12.31 9.18
N THR A 50 -11.11 11.69 8.43
CA THR A 50 -12.55 11.96 8.56
C THR A 50 -13.46 10.73 8.52
N PRO A 51 -13.16 9.59 9.17
CA PRO A 51 -14.08 8.47 9.26
C PRO A 51 -14.99 8.65 10.49
N THR A 52 -16.18 9.24 10.32
CA THR A 52 -17.16 9.53 11.40
C THR A 52 -16.74 10.73 12.30
N PRO A 53 -17.67 11.61 12.75
CA PRO A 53 -17.28 12.82 13.48
C PRO A 53 -16.42 12.54 14.73
N GLY A 54 -15.19 13.04 14.73
CA GLY A 54 -14.27 13.01 15.88
C GLY A 54 -13.31 11.82 15.97
N LEU A 55 -13.24 10.96 14.95
CA LEU A 55 -12.30 9.83 14.92
C LEU A 55 -11.27 10.03 13.81
N ASN A 56 -10.07 9.49 13.99
CA ASN A 56 -9.08 9.31 12.92
C ASN A 56 -8.96 7.81 12.67
N ARG A 57 -8.91 7.36 11.42
CA ARG A 57 -8.68 5.95 11.09
C ARG A 57 -7.27 5.77 10.54
N LYS A 58 -6.58 4.78 11.08
CA LYS A 58 -5.28 4.30 10.62
C LYS A 58 -5.39 2.80 10.45
N ASP A 59 -5.27 2.34 9.21
CA ASP A 59 -5.32 0.92 8.88
C ASP A 59 -3.97 0.50 8.30
N ASP A 60 -3.42 -0.60 8.82
CA ASP A 60 -2.22 -1.23 8.31
C ASP A 60 -2.60 -2.62 7.77
N THR A 61 -2.47 -2.82 6.46
CA THR A 61 -2.80 -4.07 5.76
C THR A 61 -1.52 -4.75 5.28
N TYR A 62 -1.31 -5.99 5.69
CA TYR A 62 -0.17 -6.81 5.25
C TYR A 62 -0.63 -7.88 4.26
N PHE A 63 0.16 -8.10 3.22
CA PHE A 63 -0.17 -9.10 2.20
C PHE A 63 1.04 -9.89 1.73
N ILE A 64 0.75 -11.09 1.23
CA ILE A 64 1.69 -11.97 0.53
C ILE A 64 1.00 -12.44 -0.75
N GLY A 65 1.70 -12.36 -1.88
CA GLY A 65 1.23 -12.75 -3.20
C GLY A 65 2.21 -13.68 -3.90
N LEU A 66 1.69 -14.62 -4.67
CA LEU A 66 2.47 -15.52 -5.52
C LEU A 66 2.03 -15.34 -6.97
N GLY A 67 2.96 -14.98 -7.85
CA GLY A 67 2.72 -14.73 -9.27
C GLY A 67 3.42 -15.77 -10.15
N TYR A 68 2.82 -16.07 -11.30
CA TYR A 68 3.41 -16.92 -12.33
C TYR A 68 3.32 -16.24 -13.70
N THR A 69 4.43 -16.21 -14.42
CA THR A 69 4.55 -15.68 -15.77
C THR A 69 4.97 -16.80 -16.73
N PHE A 70 4.25 -16.94 -17.86
CA PHE A 70 4.49 -17.95 -18.90
C PHE A 70 5.02 -17.34 -20.20
#